data_AF-A0A932TL72-F1
#
_entry.id   AF-A0A932TL72-F1
#
_cell.length_a   1.000
_cell.length_b   1.000
_cell.length_c   1.000
_cell.angle_alpha   90.00
_cell.angle_beta   90.00
_cell.angle_gamma   90.00
#
_symmetry.space_group_name_H-M   'P 1'
#
loop_
_entity.id
_entity.type
_entity.pdbx_description
1 polymer ?
#
loop_
_entity_poly.entity_id
_entity_poly.type
_entity_poly.pdbx_seq_one_letter_code
_entity_poly.pdbx_strand_id
1 'polypeptide(L)'
;MPKSRTPLPVRRPTARAAPTRRDRGPRVRLDPPRTMNPRLWYDLAAIAMVVVGALLGLALWRPGLGGPAGRLLEMGARLLVGHVVTILPAAFFLVAVALVIDYRRTTSRAALVGAAGLLATVLGWLHLMHWAPGAGFDTVGPRLTVLLGGTADPKQVYLADGGFLGALLTTLLQPFGSLGARVVLAAVGLASLLLITDLTLGEIGRRIRERSRQVAARARARKAALAARKPERPALFLDVGKPHSPPGGAGGSPTRAPRRPGALRRLLGRAAPAANEIPALPPPVPETPAAPRRRTPPRVTTGQATPAVPKAFGTPPAAPGEYVLPPLDLLDPPVPRPKRIAAETEANIAILENTLAQFRIEAQVVEIADGPTVTRYEIRLGEGIKVKKILDLADNIAMSLAAMSVRVEAPIPGKSAIGIEVPKKQPALVTLRECLESEEAQQQTSALAFTLGKDVAGRAWWASLAQMPHLLVAGATNAGKSVCLNALIASILYRARPEAVKLLMIDPKRVELSLFEGIPHLCHPVVRDVKQAAGILRWALKEMERRYDLFARVMTRNLDGYNEKFADEPDKRLPYIVLVVDELADLMMTAPEEIERQLVRLAQMSRAVG
;
A
#
# COMPACT_ATOMS: atom_id res chain seq x y z
N MET A 1 -62.32 61.35 37.21
CA MET A 1 -63.53 60.50 37.35
C MET A 1 -64.51 60.90 36.24
N PRO A 2 -65.25 60.00 35.57
CA PRO A 2 -64.77 59.06 34.55
C PRO A 2 -65.60 59.03 33.23
N LYS A 3 -65.05 58.34 32.20
CA LYS A 3 -65.68 57.58 31.08
C LYS A 3 -66.48 58.37 30.01
N SER A 4 -66.37 58.12 28.70
CA SER A 4 -66.26 56.84 27.99
C SER A 4 -65.62 56.98 26.58
N ARG A 5 -65.02 55.88 26.09
CA ARG A 5 -64.43 55.71 24.75
C ARG A 5 -65.32 54.79 23.91
N THR A 6 -65.49 55.11 22.63
CA THR A 6 -65.67 54.17 21.49
C THR A 6 -65.03 54.80 20.24
N PRO A 7 -64.14 54.12 19.50
CA PRO A 7 -63.52 54.68 18.30
C PRO A 7 -64.20 54.22 17.01
N LEU A 8 -64.29 55.13 16.03
CA LEU A 8 -64.77 54.94 14.65
C LEU A 8 -63.61 54.56 13.68
N PRO A 9 -63.90 54.05 12.46
CA PRO A 9 -63.10 53.01 11.81
C PRO A 9 -61.97 53.53 10.91
N VAL A 10 -60.88 52.76 10.83
CA VAL A 10 -59.75 53.01 9.92
C VAL A 10 -59.99 52.29 8.58
N ARG A 11 -60.18 53.07 7.52
CA ARG A 11 -60.14 52.63 6.11
C ARG A 11 -58.70 52.38 5.67
N ARG A 12 -58.45 51.24 5.01
CA ARG A 12 -57.19 50.91 4.32
C ARG A 12 -57.02 51.75 3.04
N PRO A 13 -55.82 52.27 2.74
CA PRO A 13 -55.43 52.63 1.39
C PRO A 13 -54.53 51.56 0.76
N THR A 14 -54.82 51.25 -0.50
CA THR A 14 -54.05 50.42 -1.43
C THR A 14 -52.84 51.14 -2.03
N ALA A 15 -51.83 50.33 -2.38
CA ALA A 15 -50.77 50.52 -3.38
C ALA A 15 -49.72 51.63 -3.16
N ARG A 16 -48.48 51.19 -2.87
CA ARG A 16 -47.26 51.88 -3.27
C ARG A 16 -46.31 50.89 -3.96
N ALA A 17 -45.92 51.25 -5.17
CA ALA A 17 -45.07 50.48 -6.08
C ALA A 17 -43.68 50.20 -5.48
N ALA A 18 -43.16 49.01 -5.77
CA ALA A 18 -41.80 48.59 -5.43
C ALA A 18 -40.76 49.34 -6.29
N PRO A 19 -39.57 49.66 -5.74
CA PRO A 19 -38.56 50.40 -6.48
C PRO A 19 -37.92 49.54 -7.58
N THR A 20 -37.76 50.15 -8.76
CA THR A 20 -37.06 49.60 -9.92
C THR A 20 -35.62 49.23 -9.58
N ARG A 21 -35.26 47.96 -9.81
CA ARG A 21 -33.90 47.45 -9.67
C ARG A 21 -33.04 48.07 -10.77
N ARG A 22 -32.14 48.98 -10.40
CA ARG A 22 -31.07 49.49 -11.26
C ARG A 22 -30.28 48.34 -11.87
N ASP A 23 -30.14 48.41 -13.18
CA ASP A 23 -29.32 47.56 -14.03
C ASP A 23 -27.87 47.61 -13.53
N ARG A 24 -27.35 46.46 -13.06
CA ARG A 24 -25.94 46.31 -12.66
C ARG A 24 -25.25 45.64 -13.84
N GLY A 25 -24.40 46.39 -14.53
CA GLY A 25 -23.53 45.88 -15.60
C GLY A 25 -22.68 44.67 -15.18
N PRO A 26 -22.04 44.00 -16.15
CA PRO A 26 -21.45 42.69 -15.96
C PRO A 26 -20.42 42.71 -14.83
N ARG A 27 -20.73 42.01 -13.74
CA ARG A 27 -19.80 41.77 -12.64
C ARG A 27 -18.70 40.87 -13.15
N VAL A 28 -17.53 41.43 -13.39
CA VAL A 28 -16.27 40.67 -13.51
C VAL A 28 -16.15 39.83 -12.24
N ARG A 29 -16.30 38.50 -12.37
CA ARG A 29 -15.98 37.58 -11.28
C ARG A 29 -14.47 37.64 -11.10
N LEU A 30 -14.03 38.35 -10.08
CA LEU A 30 -12.70 38.15 -9.53
C LEU A 30 -12.67 36.73 -8.98
N ASP A 31 -11.76 35.91 -9.51
CA ASP A 31 -11.47 34.59 -8.93
C ASP A 31 -11.17 34.78 -7.44
N PRO A 32 -11.71 33.92 -6.55
CA PRO A 32 -11.35 33.98 -5.14
C PRO A 32 -9.82 33.83 -5.01
N PRO A 33 -9.18 34.51 -4.04
CA PRO A 33 -7.74 34.40 -3.83
C PRO A 33 -7.38 32.92 -3.73
N ARG A 34 -6.39 32.48 -4.53
CA ARG A 34 -5.88 31.10 -4.53
C ARG A 34 -5.62 30.69 -3.08
N THR A 35 -6.52 29.90 -2.51
CA THR A 35 -6.32 29.34 -1.18
C THR A 35 -5.08 28.46 -1.27
N MET A 36 -4.09 28.71 -0.39
CA MET A 36 -2.87 27.91 -0.33
C MET A 36 -3.23 26.43 -0.33
N ASN A 37 -2.51 25.64 -1.15
CA ASN A 37 -2.68 24.19 -1.17
C ASN A 37 -2.57 23.66 0.28
N PRO A 38 -3.59 22.98 0.82
CA PRO A 38 -3.56 22.49 2.20
C PRO A 38 -2.33 21.62 2.51
N ARG A 39 -1.75 20.98 1.50
CA ARG A 39 -0.51 20.18 1.64
C ARG A 39 0.71 21.03 2.02
N LEU A 40 0.80 22.26 1.51
CA LEU A 40 1.93 23.15 1.78
C LEU A 40 2.08 23.45 3.27
N TRP A 41 0.97 23.56 4.01
CA TRP A 41 1.00 23.76 5.46
C TRP A 41 1.61 22.57 6.22
N TYR A 42 1.36 21.34 5.75
CA TYR A 42 1.92 20.13 6.36
C TYR A 42 3.39 19.95 6.01
N ASP A 43 3.80 20.31 4.79
CA ASP A 43 5.21 20.30 4.39
C ASP A 43 6.01 21.33 5.22
N LEU A 44 5.47 22.54 5.42
CA LEU A 44 6.07 23.55 6.28
C LEU A 44 6.13 23.11 7.75
N ALA A 45 5.09 22.46 8.26
CA ALA A 45 5.08 21.91 9.61
C ALA A 45 6.13 20.78 9.77
N ALA A 46 6.25 19.88 8.79
CA ALA A 46 7.25 18.82 8.80
C ALA A 46 8.68 19.40 8.78
N ILE A 47 8.95 20.41 7.95
CA ILE A 47 10.24 21.11 7.93
C ILE A 47 10.53 21.74 9.31
N ALA A 48 9.56 22.43 9.89
CA ALA A 48 9.72 23.02 11.22
C ALA A 48 10.04 21.96 12.30
N MET A 49 9.37 20.80 12.26
CA MET A 49 9.65 19.69 13.18
C MET A 49 11.06 19.12 13.01
N VAL A 50 11.55 18.97 11.78
CA VAL A 50 12.93 18.52 11.52
C VAL A 50 13.94 19.53 12.05
N VAL A 51 13.71 20.83 11.83
CA VAL A 51 14.61 21.89 12.32
C VAL A 51 14.65 21.90 13.85
N VAL A 52 13.49 21.84 14.52
CA VAL A 52 13.42 21.77 15.99
C VAL A 52 14.11 20.50 16.52
N GLY A 53 13.87 19.35 15.87
CA GLY A 53 14.52 18.09 16.21
C GLY A 53 16.05 18.13 16.05
N ALA A 54 16.54 18.73 14.96
CA ALA A 54 17.97 18.89 14.71
C ALA A 54 18.63 19.84 15.72
N LEU A 55 17.99 20.97 16.05
CA LEU A 55 18.47 21.90 17.08
C LEU A 55 18.53 21.24 18.46
N LEU A 56 17.52 20.46 18.81
CA LEU A 56 17.49 19.69 20.05
C LEU A 56 18.56 18.60 20.08
N GLY A 57 18.72 17.86 18.97
CA GLY A 57 19.75 16.83 18.84
C GLY A 57 21.17 17.41 18.94
N LEU A 58 21.41 18.58 18.33
CA LEU A 58 22.68 19.28 18.42
C LEU A 58 22.96 19.77 19.84
N ALA A 59 21.95 20.31 20.53
CA ALA A 59 22.06 20.73 21.92
C ALA A 59 22.42 19.56 22.85
N LEU A 60 21.82 18.38 22.63
CA LEU A 60 22.10 17.16 23.39
C LEU A 60 23.46 16.52 23.07
N TRP A 61 23.88 16.53 21.80
CA TRP A 61 25.11 15.85 21.38
C TRP A 61 26.36 16.58 21.83
N ARG A 62 26.34 17.93 21.79
CA ARG A 62 27.45 18.76 22.26
C ARG A 62 26.91 19.93 23.11
N PRO A 63 26.89 19.78 24.44
CA PRO A 63 26.51 20.85 25.34
C PRO A 63 27.37 22.10 25.10
N GLY A 64 26.72 23.20 24.71
CA GLY A 64 27.38 24.50 24.46
C GLY A 64 27.49 24.95 23.00
N LEU A 65 27.27 24.08 22.02
CA LEU A 65 27.33 24.45 20.59
C LEU A 65 26.17 25.36 20.14
N GLY A 66 25.01 25.27 20.81
CA GLY A 66 23.83 26.10 20.54
C GLY A 66 23.78 27.43 21.32
N GLY A 67 24.84 27.82 22.01
CA GLY A 67 24.86 29.03 22.84
C GLY A 67 23.80 29.01 23.98
N PRO A 68 23.40 30.18 24.51
CA PRO A 68 22.35 30.29 25.53
C PRO A 68 21.01 29.71 25.09
N ALA A 69 20.65 29.86 23.81
CA ALA A 69 19.41 29.36 23.24
C ALA A 69 19.34 27.82 23.25
N GLY A 70 20.43 27.14 22.89
CA GLY A 70 20.51 25.68 22.93
C GLY A 70 20.42 25.13 24.35
N ARG A 71 21.03 25.80 25.34
CA ARG A 71 20.91 25.42 26.76
C ARG A 71 19.48 25.59 27.27
N LEU A 72 18.82 26.69 26.90
CA LEU A 72 17.43 26.94 27.27
C LEU A 72 16.49 25.89 26.65
N LEU A 73 16.74 25.53 25.38
CA LEU A 73 15.99 24.51 24.67
C LEU A 73 16.20 23.11 25.28
N GLU A 74 17.44 22.72 25.59
CA GLU A 74 17.73 21.45 26.26
C GLU A 74 17.13 21.40 27.68
N MET A 75 17.43 22.39 28.51
CA MET A 75 17.01 22.40 29.92
C MET A 75 15.49 22.57 30.04
N GLY A 76 14.87 23.37 29.18
CA GLY A 76 13.41 23.48 29.10
C GLY A 76 12.76 22.17 28.67
N ALA A 77 13.32 21.47 27.68
CA ALA A 77 12.80 20.16 27.28
C ALA A 77 13.00 19.09 28.37
N ARG A 78 14.16 19.07 29.04
CA ARG A 78 14.41 18.19 30.20
C ARG A 78 13.48 18.51 31.37
N LEU A 79 13.15 19.78 31.61
CA LEU A 79 12.19 20.15 32.64
C LEU A 79 10.80 19.56 32.34
N LEU A 80 10.34 19.65 31.08
CA LEU A 80 9.01 19.20 30.69
C LEU A 80 8.87 17.68 30.59
N VAL A 81 9.78 17.02 29.86
CA VAL A 81 9.67 15.60 29.48
C VAL A 81 10.78 14.71 30.08
N GLY A 82 11.69 15.30 30.85
CA GLY A 82 12.75 14.55 31.52
C GLY A 82 13.69 13.86 30.54
N HIS A 83 13.97 12.58 30.80
CA HIS A 83 14.93 11.81 30.02
C HIS A 83 14.44 11.44 28.61
N VAL A 84 13.12 11.55 28.37
CA VAL A 84 12.51 11.33 27.04
C VAL A 84 13.03 12.33 26.00
N VAL A 85 13.61 13.46 26.43
CA VAL A 85 14.26 14.41 25.54
C VAL A 85 15.31 13.77 24.61
N THR A 86 15.96 12.68 25.06
CA THR A 86 17.01 11.98 24.29
C THR A 86 16.50 11.33 23.02
N ILE A 87 15.24 10.87 23.02
CA ILE A 87 14.59 10.21 21.88
C ILE A 87 13.74 11.19 21.06
N LEU A 88 13.51 12.41 21.58
CA LEU A 88 12.63 13.39 20.97
C LEU A 88 13.12 13.91 19.59
N PRO A 89 14.43 14.12 19.33
CA PRO A 89 14.93 14.44 17.99
C PRO A 89 14.55 13.39 16.93
N ALA A 90 14.71 12.10 17.27
CA ALA A 90 14.35 11.01 16.38
C ALA A 90 12.82 10.92 16.21
N ALA A 91 12.05 11.14 17.28
CA ALA A 91 10.59 11.17 17.21
C ALA A 91 10.07 12.30 16.30
N PHE A 92 10.63 13.52 16.43
CA PHE A 92 10.27 14.64 15.56
C PHE A 92 10.57 14.36 14.09
N PHE A 93 11.71 13.73 13.80
CA PHE A 93 12.05 13.30 12.44
C PHE A 93 11.06 12.26 11.89
N LEU A 94 10.72 11.24 12.68
CA LEU A 94 9.76 10.21 12.26
C LEU A 94 8.35 10.78 12.01
N VAL A 95 7.89 11.69 12.86
CA VAL A 95 6.59 12.35 12.68
C VAL A 95 6.61 13.30 11.47
N ALA A 96 7.70 14.01 11.22
CA ALA A 96 7.86 14.83 10.03
C ALA A 96 7.78 14.00 8.74
N VAL A 97 8.46 12.85 8.71
CA VAL A 97 8.38 11.90 7.60
C VAL A 97 6.96 11.36 7.43
N ALA A 98 6.29 10.99 8.53
CA ALA A 98 4.90 10.52 8.49
C ALA A 98 3.91 11.57 7.98
N LEU A 99 4.10 12.84 8.34
CA LEU A 99 3.30 13.98 7.84
C LEU A 99 3.46 14.16 6.32
N VAL A 100 4.68 14.00 5.79
CA VAL A 100 4.95 14.10 4.35
C VAL A 100 4.36 12.92 3.57
N ILE A 101 4.46 11.70 4.11
CA ILE A 101 3.96 10.48 3.44
C ILE A 101 2.42 10.44 3.45
N ASP A 102 1.78 10.68 4.60
CA ASP A 102 0.33 10.59 4.75
C ASP A 102 -0.19 11.55 5.82
N TYR A 103 -0.32 12.84 5.45
CA TYR A 103 -0.84 13.88 6.33
C TYR A 103 -2.28 13.61 6.80
N ARG A 104 -3.09 12.84 6.04
CA ARG A 104 -4.49 12.58 6.42
C ARG A 104 -4.58 11.61 7.58
N ARG A 105 -3.77 10.55 7.55
CA ARG A 105 -3.71 9.57 8.64
C ARG A 105 -3.04 10.17 9.89
N THR A 106 -1.92 10.85 9.69
CA THR A 106 -1.11 11.43 10.79
C THR A 106 -1.82 12.58 11.51
N THR A 107 -2.67 13.34 10.79
CA THR A 107 -3.48 14.44 11.39
C THR A 107 -4.89 14.00 11.79
N SER A 108 -5.21 12.71 11.73
CA SER A 108 -6.53 12.25 12.19
C SER A 108 -6.68 12.50 13.69
N ARG A 109 -7.88 12.89 14.14
CA ARG A 109 -8.14 13.16 15.57
C ARG A 109 -7.79 11.94 16.44
N ALA A 110 -8.08 10.74 15.94
CA ALA A 110 -7.75 9.48 16.61
C ALA A 110 -6.24 9.27 16.76
N ALA A 111 -5.45 9.46 15.70
CA ALA A 111 -4.00 9.33 15.75
C ALA A 111 -3.35 10.36 16.69
N LEU A 112 -3.85 11.61 16.69
CA LEU A 112 -3.35 12.67 17.58
C LEU A 112 -3.64 12.35 19.06
N VAL A 113 -4.87 11.91 19.38
CA VAL A 113 -5.24 11.49 20.73
C VAL A 113 -4.43 10.27 21.17
N GLY A 114 -4.23 9.29 20.27
CA GLY A 114 -3.41 8.12 20.54
C GLY A 114 -1.94 8.48 20.77
N ALA A 115 -1.35 9.35 19.95
CA ALA A 115 0.04 9.80 20.14
C ALA A 115 0.23 10.54 21.49
N ALA A 116 -0.72 11.41 21.85
CA ALA A 116 -0.69 12.11 23.14
C ALA A 116 -0.81 11.13 24.32
N GLY A 117 -1.72 10.16 24.25
CA GLY A 117 -1.88 9.14 25.29
C GLY A 117 -0.67 8.20 25.41
N LEU A 118 -0.02 7.85 24.30
CA LEU A 118 1.21 7.06 24.30
C LEU A 118 2.37 7.85 24.96
N LEU A 119 2.52 9.13 24.62
CA LEU A 119 3.52 10.00 25.22
C LEU A 119 3.29 10.14 26.74
N ALA A 120 2.04 10.38 27.16
CA ALA A 120 1.67 10.43 28.59
C ALA A 120 2.01 9.10 29.30
N THR A 121 1.75 7.96 28.65
CA THR A 121 2.10 6.63 29.17
C THR A 121 3.60 6.48 29.40
N VAL A 122 4.42 6.85 28.41
CA VAL A 122 5.89 6.76 28.50
C VAL A 122 6.42 7.67 29.61
N LEU A 123 5.95 8.92 29.68
CA LEU A 123 6.37 9.88 30.70
C LEU A 123 5.99 9.41 32.11
N GLY A 124 4.74 8.97 32.30
CA GLY A 124 4.26 8.46 33.59
C GLY A 124 5.00 7.18 34.02
N TRP A 125 5.25 6.26 33.09
CA TRP A 125 5.94 5.01 33.38
C TRP A 125 7.40 5.23 33.79
N LEU A 126 8.11 6.10 33.06
CA LEU A 126 9.51 6.41 33.34
C LEU A 126 9.68 7.14 34.67
N HIS A 127 8.68 7.95 35.05
CA HIS A 127 8.61 8.60 36.36
C HIS A 127 8.34 7.59 37.51
N LEU A 128 7.37 6.68 37.36
CA LEU A 128 7.07 5.62 38.37
C LEU A 128 8.20 4.56 38.54
N MET A 129 9.13 4.47 37.60
CA MET A 129 10.28 3.57 37.70
C MET A 129 11.36 4.10 38.64
N HIS A 130 11.48 5.43 38.75
CA HIS A 130 12.53 6.07 39.55
C HIS A 130 12.01 6.69 40.84
N TRP A 131 10.69 6.93 40.95
CA TRP A 131 10.07 7.60 42.10
C TRP A 131 8.95 6.77 42.71
N ALA A 132 8.94 6.69 44.04
CA ALA A 132 7.82 6.17 44.79
C ALA A 132 6.61 7.14 44.74
N PRO A 133 5.36 6.66 44.89
CA PRO A 133 4.19 7.54 44.93
C PRO A 133 4.35 8.59 46.03
N GLY A 134 4.33 9.87 45.66
CA GLY A 134 4.42 11.01 46.58
C GLY A 134 5.71 11.84 46.53
N ALA A 135 6.75 11.40 45.81
CA ALA A 135 8.01 12.14 45.62
C ALA A 135 8.13 12.72 44.19
N GLY A 136 7.01 13.21 43.64
CA GLY A 136 6.86 13.42 42.19
C GLY A 136 7.70 14.56 41.59
N PHE A 137 8.12 15.57 42.36
CA PHE A 137 8.67 16.81 41.78
C PHE A 137 10.15 17.06 42.09
N ASP A 138 10.86 16.06 42.60
CA ASP A 138 12.22 16.20 43.14
C ASP A 138 13.27 16.55 42.07
N THR A 139 13.03 16.25 40.80
CA THR A 139 13.88 16.65 39.66
C THR A 139 13.49 18.00 39.06
N VAL A 140 12.28 18.50 39.35
CA VAL A 140 11.73 19.74 38.77
C VAL A 140 12.42 20.96 39.38
N GLY A 141 12.61 20.97 40.70
CA GLY A 141 13.33 22.04 41.40
C GLY A 141 14.76 22.24 40.89
N PRO A 142 15.64 21.21 40.93
CA PRO A 142 17.01 21.31 40.44
C PRO A 142 17.12 21.75 38.97
N ARG A 143 16.23 21.26 38.09
CA ARG A 143 16.20 21.66 36.68
C ARG A 143 15.75 23.11 36.50
N LEU A 144 14.77 23.57 37.28
CA LEU A 144 14.34 24.96 37.27
C LEU A 144 15.45 25.90 37.78
N THR A 145 16.18 25.50 38.82
CA THR A 145 17.33 26.25 39.33
C THR A 145 18.41 26.43 38.27
N VAL A 146 18.76 25.36 37.54
CA VAL A 146 19.75 25.43 36.45
C VAL A 146 19.22 26.26 35.27
N LEU A 147 17.93 26.15 34.95
CA LEU A 147 17.30 26.96 33.89
C LEU A 147 17.34 28.46 34.20
N LEU A 148 17.20 28.84 35.46
CA LEU A 148 17.26 30.23 35.94
C LEU A 148 18.70 30.73 36.17
N GLY A 149 19.72 29.94 35.78
CA GLY A 149 21.12 30.32 35.87
C GLY A 149 21.81 30.00 37.21
N GLY A 150 21.14 29.27 38.10
CA GLY A 150 21.72 28.74 39.33
C GLY A 150 22.49 27.44 39.11
N THR A 151 23.16 26.96 40.15
CA THR A 151 23.86 25.67 40.17
C THR A 151 23.08 24.65 41.00
N ALA A 152 22.85 23.46 40.47
CA ALA A 152 22.25 22.34 41.20
C ALA A 152 23.10 21.07 41.01
N ASP A 153 22.88 20.05 41.85
CA ASP A 153 23.60 18.78 41.74
C ASP A 153 23.35 18.14 40.36
N PRO A 154 24.40 17.92 39.54
CA PRO A 154 24.26 17.28 38.24
C PRO A 154 23.54 15.92 38.31
N LYS A 155 23.71 15.18 39.41
CA LYS A 155 23.05 13.87 39.58
C LYS A 155 21.52 14.00 39.63
N GLN A 156 21.00 15.06 40.22
CA GLN A 156 19.56 15.32 40.31
C GLN A 156 19.02 15.93 39.01
N VAL A 157 19.79 16.79 38.35
CA VAL A 157 19.41 17.44 37.09
C VAL A 157 19.27 16.43 35.95
N TYR A 158 20.21 15.48 35.85
CA TYR A 158 20.27 14.50 34.76
C TYR A 158 19.70 13.12 35.09
N LEU A 159 19.07 12.96 36.26
CA LEU A 159 18.39 11.72 36.64
C LEU A 159 17.33 11.34 35.61
N ALA A 160 17.21 10.05 35.30
CA ALA A 160 16.22 9.56 34.36
C ALA A 160 14.82 9.61 34.99
N ASP A 161 13.93 10.44 34.45
CA ASP A 161 12.54 10.58 34.90
C ASP A 161 11.63 11.07 33.76
N GLY A 162 10.32 11.11 33.99
CA GLY A 162 9.33 11.65 33.05
C GLY A 162 9.20 13.18 33.03
N GLY A 163 10.09 13.91 33.71
CA GLY A 163 9.98 15.36 33.88
C GLY A 163 8.72 15.81 34.61
N PHE A 164 8.41 17.10 34.50
CA PHE A 164 7.23 17.74 35.10
C PHE A 164 5.92 17.09 34.65
N LEU A 165 5.80 16.72 33.37
CA LEU A 165 4.58 16.11 32.85
C LEU A 165 4.37 14.69 33.40
N GLY A 166 5.43 13.90 33.51
CA GLY A 166 5.38 12.59 34.16
C GLY A 166 5.01 12.72 35.64
N ALA A 167 5.66 13.64 36.36
CA ALA A 167 5.40 13.95 37.76
C ALA A 167 3.92 14.30 38.02
N LEU A 168 3.39 15.26 37.25
CA LEU A 168 2.01 15.70 37.33
C LEU A 168 1.04 14.55 37.09
N LEU A 169 1.26 13.77 36.03
CA LEU A 169 0.42 12.63 35.68
C LEU A 169 0.40 11.58 36.79
N THR A 170 1.56 11.24 37.36
CA THR A 170 1.64 10.26 38.45
C THR A 170 1.05 10.76 39.76
N THR A 171 1.10 12.07 39.99
CA THR A 171 0.46 12.72 41.16
C THR A 171 -1.06 12.65 41.03
N LEU A 172 -1.61 12.88 39.85
CA LEU A 172 -3.04 12.73 39.59
C LEU A 172 -3.51 11.27 39.76
N LEU A 173 -2.64 10.30 39.51
CA LEU A 173 -2.92 8.87 39.69
C LEU A 173 -2.63 8.36 41.11
N GLN A 174 -2.16 9.21 42.02
CA GLN A 174 -1.85 8.87 43.40
C GLN A 174 -3.00 8.17 44.15
N PRO A 175 -4.29 8.54 43.96
CA PRO A 175 -5.40 7.85 44.64
C PRO A 175 -5.50 6.35 44.34
N PHE A 176 -4.94 5.88 43.21
CA PHE A 176 -4.95 4.47 42.81
C PHE A 176 -3.75 3.67 43.37
N GLY A 177 -2.82 4.32 44.07
CA GLY A 177 -1.56 3.73 44.51
C GLY A 177 -0.60 3.40 43.35
N SER A 178 0.62 2.94 43.66
CA SER A 178 1.65 2.63 42.65
C SER A 178 1.20 1.56 41.65
N LEU A 179 0.54 0.52 42.14
CA LEU A 179 0.09 -0.59 41.31
C LEU A 179 -1.08 -0.15 40.41
N GLY A 180 -2.06 0.57 40.96
CA GLY A 180 -3.20 1.07 40.20
C GLY A 180 -2.78 2.11 39.15
N ALA A 181 -1.85 3.01 39.48
CA ALA A 181 -1.30 3.96 38.51
C ALA A 181 -0.65 3.26 37.30
N ARG A 182 0.11 2.18 37.52
CA ARG A 182 0.70 1.38 36.43
C ARG A 182 -0.36 0.69 35.59
N VAL A 183 -1.43 0.17 36.19
CA VAL A 183 -2.54 -0.47 35.47
C VAL A 183 -3.27 0.56 34.60
N VAL A 184 -3.55 1.75 35.13
CA VAL A 184 -4.19 2.84 34.38
C VAL A 184 -3.31 3.28 33.21
N LEU A 185 -2.01 3.49 33.42
CA LEU A 185 -1.08 3.83 32.34
C LEU A 185 -0.98 2.74 31.28
N ALA A 186 -0.97 1.46 31.67
CA ALA A 186 -0.96 0.35 30.73
C ALA A 186 -2.25 0.30 29.88
N ALA A 187 -3.41 0.57 30.50
CA ALA A 187 -4.69 0.64 29.80
C ALA A 187 -4.74 1.81 28.82
N VAL A 188 -4.28 3.01 29.23
CA VAL A 188 -4.16 4.18 28.36
C VAL A 188 -3.18 3.94 27.22
N GLY A 189 -2.03 3.32 27.49
CA GLY A 189 -1.05 2.96 26.46
C GLY A 189 -1.60 1.97 25.44
N LEU A 190 -2.36 0.97 25.88
CA LEU A 190 -3.02 0.01 25.00
C LEU A 190 -4.09 0.70 24.14
N ALA A 191 -4.96 1.52 24.75
CA ALA A 191 -5.97 2.30 24.02
C ALA A 191 -5.32 3.25 22.99
N SER A 192 -4.21 3.88 23.37
CA SER A 192 -3.42 4.77 22.50
C SER A 192 -2.84 4.04 21.30
N LEU A 193 -2.32 2.81 21.50
CA LEU A 193 -1.81 1.98 20.42
C LEU A 193 -2.94 1.56 19.47
N LEU A 194 -4.13 1.23 19.98
CA LEU A 194 -5.29 0.92 19.15
C LEU A 194 -5.72 2.13 18.29
N LEU A 195 -5.74 3.33 18.88
CA LEU A 195 -6.07 4.56 18.16
C LEU A 195 -5.05 4.94 17.08
N ILE A 196 -3.75 4.69 17.31
CA ILE A 196 -2.70 4.94 16.31
C ILE A 196 -2.75 3.89 15.19
N THR A 197 -2.99 2.63 15.54
CA THR A 197 -2.96 1.53 14.58
C THR A 197 -4.25 1.39 13.77
N ASP A 198 -5.35 2.01 14.23
CA ASP A 198 -6.70 1.85 13.68
C ASP A 198 -7.12 0.37 13.59
N LEU A 199 -6.54 -0.47 14.46
CA LEU A 199 -6.79 -1.90 14.52
C LEU A 199 -7.79 -2.18 15.63
N THR A 200 -8.85 -2.91 15.29
CA THR A 200 -9.74 -3.47 16.30
C THR A 200 -9.07 -4.69 16.96
N LEU A 201 -9.41 -4.95 18.23
CA LEU A 201 -8.95 -6.15 18.93
C LEU A 201 -9.34 -7.45 18.21
N GLY A 202 -10.48 -7.43 17.49
CA GLY A 202 -10.93 -8.53 16.65
C GLY A 202 -10.02 -8.79 15.44
N GLU A 203 -9.56 -7.73 14.78
CA GLU A 203 -8.67 -7.82 13.62
C GLU A 203 -7.27 -8.35 14.01
N ILE A 204 -6.76 -7.92 15.16
CA ILE A 204 -5.50 -8.44 15.73
C ILE A 204 -5.64 -9.94 16.04
N GLY A 205 -6.75 -10.35 16.67
CA GLY A 205 -7.03 -11.76 16.95
C GLY A 205 -7.14 -12.61 15.69
N ARG A 206 -7.72 -12.06 14.61
CA ARG A 206 -7.81 -12.72 13.31
C ARG A 206 -6.43 -12.93 12.68
N ARG A 207 -5.58 -11.89 12.67
CA ARG A 207 -4.19 -11.98 12.16
C ARG A 207 -3.33 -12.97 12.94
N ILE A 208 -3.48 -13.03 14.27
CA ILE A 208 -2.78 -14.02 15.11
C ILE A 208 -3.25 -15.44 14.77
N ARG A 209 -4.57 -15.63 14.57
CA ARG A 209 -5.15 -16.93 14.20
C ARG A 209 -4.73 -17.38 12.80
N GLU A 210 -4.62 -16.46 11.85
CA GLU A 210 -4.14 -16.74 10.51
C GLU A 210 -2.64 -17.09 10.51
N ARG A 211 -1.81 -16.34 11.25
CA ARG A 211 -0.39 -16.67 11.42
C ARG A 211 -0.17 -18.00 12.15
N SER A 212 -0.94 -18.29 13.20
CA SER A 212 -0.82 -19.57 13.90
C SER A 212 -1.24 -20.74 13.02
N ARG A 213 -2.27 -20.58 12.18
CA ARG A 213 -2.65 -21.56 11.15
C ARG A 213 -1.55 -21.76 10.11
N GLN A 214 -0.89 -20.69 9.65
CA GLN A 214 0.23 -20.78 8.70
C GLN A 214 1.47 -21.47 9.30
N VAL A 215 1.80 -21.17 10.56
CA VAL A 215 2.89 -21.85 11.28
C VAL A 215 2.56 -23.33 11.51
N ALA A 216 1.32 -23.64 11.90
CA ALA A 216 0.85 -25.01 12.03
C ALA A 216 0.88 -25.77 10.69
N ALA A 217 0.50 -25.12 9.60
CA ALA A 217 0.57 -25.69 8.25
C ALA A 217 2.02 -25.97 7.83
N ARG A 218 2.95 -25.05 8.09
CA ARG A 218 4.40 -25.26 7.84
C ARG A 218 4.98 -26.38 8.68
N ALA A 219 4.60 -26.48 9.96
CA ALA A 219 5.03 -27.57 10.83
C ALA A 219 4.51 -28.94 10.35
N ARG A 220 3.24 -29.00 9.91
CA ARG A 220 2.64 -30.21 9.32
C ARG A 220 3.33 -30.60 8.00
N ALA A 221 3.57 -29.63 7.11
CA ALA A 221 4.28 -29.86 5.85
C ALA A 221 5.73 -30.35 6.08
N ARG A 222 6.43 -29.79 7.07
CA ARG A 222 7.80 -30.20 7.43
C ARG A 222 7.82 -31.62 8.01
N LYS A 223 6.81 -31.99 8.81
CA LYS A 223 6.66 -33.34 9.37
C LYS A 223 6.31 -34.36 8.28
N ALA A 224 5.47 -33.99 7.30
CA ALA A 224 5.15 -34.81 6.15
C ALA A 224 6.36 -35.02 5.22
N ALA A 225 7.15 -33.97 4.96
CA ALA A 225 8.37 -34.05 4.16
C ALA A 225 9.45 -34.92 4.82
N LEU A 226 9.54 -34.92 6.15
CA LEU A 226 10.45 -35.78 6.90
C LEU A 226 10.01 -37.25 6.88
N ALA A 227 8.69 -37.51 6.89
CA ALA A 227 8.14 -38.87 6.80
C ALA A 227 8.23 -39.49 5.40
N ALA A 228 8.23 -38.66 4.35
CA ALA A 228 8.38 -39.10 2.95
C ALA A 228 9.83 -39.50 2.59
N ARG A 229 10.81 -39.18 3.45
CA ARG A 229 12.23 -39.49 3.22
C ARG A 229 12.57 -40.88 3.80
N LYS A 230 12.08 -41.94 3.17
CA LYS A 230 12.62 -43.30 3.38
C LYS A 230 14.01 -43.40 2.73
N PRO A 231 15.05 -43.89 3.42
CA PRO A 231 16.35 -44.12 2.80
C PRO A 231 16.30 -45.43 2.00
N GLU A 232 16.33 -45.33 0.67
CA GLU A 232 16.76 -46.45 -0.16
C GLU A 232 18.27 -46.63 0.06
N ARG A 233 18.64 -47.76 0.67
CA ARG A 233 20.03 -48.23 0.69
C ARG A 233 20.24 -49.07 -0.57
N PRO A 234 21.19 -48.73 -1.46
CA PRO A 234 21.56 -49.65 -2.52
C PRO A 234 22.27 -50.86 -1.90
N ALA A 235 21.81 -52.06 -2.27
CA ALA A 235 22.43 -53.32 -1.91
C ALA A 235 23.77 -53.44 -2.66
N LEU A 236 24.88 -53.15 -1.97
CA LEU A 236 26.20 -53.60 -2.38
C LEU A 236 26.34 -55.06 -1.92
N PHE A 237 26.22 -55.99 -2.87
CA PHE A 237 26.51 -57.40 -2.69
C PHE A 237 27.97 -57.57 -2.26
N LEU A 238 28.17 -58.09 -1.05
CA LEU A 238 29.41 -58.74 -0.65
C LEU A 238 28.98 -60.07 -0.05
N ASP A 239 29.18 -61.10 -0.86
CA ASP A 239 28.87 -62.49 -0.56
C ASP A 239 29.88 -62.99 0.48
N VAL A 240 29.45 -63.02 1.73
CA VAL A 240 30.14 -63.74 2.80
C VAL A 240 29.08 -64.55 3.52
N GLY A 241 29.16 -65.86 3.32
CA GLY A 241 28.17 -66.84 3.71
C GLY A 241 27.76 -66.77 5.18
N LYS A 242 26.54 -67.23 5.45
CA LYS A 242 26.11 -67.62 6.79
C LYS A 242 25.75 -69.09 6.82
N PRO A 243 26.18 -69.84 7.85
CA PRO A 243 25.58 -71.12 8.15
C PRO A 243 24.19 -70.95 8.80
N HIS A 244 23.30 -71.80 8.29
CA HIS A 244 21.98 -72.27 8.73
C HIS A 244 21.49 -72.06 10.17
N SER A 245 20.16 -71.84 10.30
CA SER A 245 19.13 -72.69 10.98
C SER A 245 17.91 -71.83 11.45
N PRO A 246 16.72 -72.39 11.83
CA PRO A 246 15.48 -72.36 11.03
C PRO A 246 14.30 -71.63 11.76
N PRO A 247 13.08 -71.60 11.16
CA PRO A 247 11.99 -70.72 11.61
C PRO A 247 10.93 -71.42 12.48
N GLY A 248 10.28 -70.64 13.33
CA GLY A 248 9.03 -70.94 14.02
C GLY A 248 8.68 -69.74 14.91
N GLY A 249 7.47 -69.26 15.07
CA GLY A 249 6.15 -69.66 14.60
C GLY A 249 5.16 -68.66 15.23
N ALA A 250 4.04 -68.47 14.55
CA ALA A 250 2.76 -67.89 14.95
C ALA A 250 2.57 -67.25 16.35
N GLY A 251 1.92 -66.07 16.33
CA GLY A 251 0.60 -65.92 16.94
C GLY A 251 0.49 -65.16 18.27
N GLY A 252 -0.50 -64.25 18.33
CA GLY A 252 -1.22 -63.96 19.57
C GLY A 252 -1.00 -62.58 20.22
N SER A 253 -1.86 -61.62 19.86
CA SER A 253 -2.33 -60.55 20.74
C SER A 253 -3.53 -61.07 21.57
N PRO A 254 -4.25 -60.28 22.39
CA PRO A 254 -3.89 -59.20 23.33
C PRO A 254 -4.63 -59.32 24.70
N THR A 255 -4.14 -58.69 25.80
CA THR A 255 -5.06 -58.25 26.88
C THR A 255 -4.55 -57.13 27.79
N ARG A 256 -5.31 -56.02 27.79
CA ARG A 256 -5.70 -55.07 28.87
C ARG A 256 -4.72 -54.69 30.02
N ALA A 257 -4.34 -53.40 30.03
CA ALA A 257 -4.50 -52.30 31.03
C ALA A 257 -4.74 -52.62 32.55
N PRO A 258 -4.51 -51.72 33.55
CA PRO A 258 -4.46 -50.24 33.46
C PRO A 258 -3.57 -49.46 34.50
N ARG A 259 -3.69 -48.12 34.48
CA ARG A 259 -3.55 -47.09 35.55
C ARG A 259 -2.16 -46.53 35.98
N ARG A 260 -2.09 -45.18 35.88
CA ARG A 260 -1.12 -44.18 36.36
C ARG A 260 -1.39 -43.80 37.86
N PRO A 261 -0.84 -42.71 38.48
CA PRO A 261 0.46 -42.00 38.37
C PRO A 261 1.12 -41.65 39.75
N GLY A 262 2.42 -41.28 39.73
CA GLY A 262 2.91 -40.08 40.44
C GLY A 262 3.79 -40.22 41.71
N ALA A 263 4.80 -39.34 41.76
CA ALA A 263 5.62 -38.83 42.89
C ALA A 263 7.09 -39.30 42.89
N LEU A 264 8.11 -38.46 42.65
CA LEU A 264 8.60 -37.24 43.34
C LEU A 264 9.85 -37.58 44.18
N ARG A 265 10.96 -36.89 43.86
CA ARG A 265 12.08 -36.46 44.74
C ARG A 265 12.65 -37.50 45.71
N ARG A 266 13.95 -37.80 45.55
CA ARG A 266 15.00 -37.57 46.57
C ARG A 266 16.36 -38.07 46.06
N LEU A 267 17.30 -37.12 45.95
CA LEU A 267 18.77 -37.23 45.96
C LEU A 267 19.24 -35.84 45.45
N LEU A 268 19.06 -34.74 46.21
CA LEU A 268 19.95 -34.27 47.30
C LEU A 268 21.42 -34.57 46.96
N GLY A 269 22.35 -33.63 46.77
CA GLY A 269 22.33 -32.16 46.88
C GLY A 269 23.68 -31.65 47.41
N ARG A 270 24.08 -30.43 46.95
CA ARG A 270 25.04 -29.46 47.58
C ARG A 270 26.52 -29.89 47.73
N ALA A 271 27.56 -29.05 47.68
CA ALA A 271 27.75 -27.59 47.62
C ALA A 271 29.20 -27.25 47.13
N ALA A 272 29.44 -25.97 46.76
CA ALA A 272 30.72 -25.36 46.29
C ALA A 272 31.69 -24.99 47.47
N PRO A 273 32.75 -24.13 47.37
CA PRO A 273 33.51 -23.48 46.25
C PRO A 273 35.08 -23.43 46.45
N ALA A 274 35.83 -22.77 45.53
CA ALA A 274 36.98 -21.83 45.74
C ALA A 274 38.31 -22.03 44.96
N ALA A 275 38.82 -20.87 44.48
CA ALA A 275 40.22 -20.36 44.41
C ALA A 275 41.25 -20.78 43.31
N ASN A 276 41.68 -19.73 42.57
CA ASN A 276 43.01 -19.31 42.07
C ASN A 276 44.04 -20.31 41.51
N GLU A 277 44.62 -19.98 40.33
CA GLU A 277 46.00 -19.49 40.17
C GLU A 277 46.37 -19.20 38.68
N ILE A 278 47.18 -18.16 38.47
CA ILE A 278 47.89 -17.77 37.24
C ILE A 278 49.39 -17.70 37.59
N PRO A 279 50.32 -18.01 36.67
CA PRO A 279 51.56 -17.21 36.50
C PRO A 279 51.80 -16.83 35.01
N ALA A 280 51.92 -15.54 34.61
CA ALA A 280 53.06 -14.58 34.62
C ALA A 280 54.14 -14.84 33.51
N LEU A 281 54.23 -14.09 32.38
CA LEU A 281 54.92 -12.79 32.04
C LEU A 281 56.48 -12.90 31.90
N PRO A 282 57.29 -12.01 31.21
CA PRO A 282 57.05 -10.76 30.42
C PRO A 282 58.03 -10.58 29.17
N PRO A 283 58.59 -9.39 28.77
CA PRO A 283 58.19 -8.51 27.65
C PRO A 283 59.38 -8.19 26.65
N PRO A 284 59.38 -7.18 25.71
CA PRO A 284 59.36 -5.72 25.99
C PRO A 284 58.58 -4.81 24.98
N VAL A 285 58.42 -3.53 25.35
CA VAL A 285 58.05 -2.32 24.56
C VAL A 285 59.33 -1.43 24.48
N PRO A 286 59.46 -0.27 23.79
CA PRO A 286 58.58 0.51 22.89
C PRO A 286 59.27 1.13 21.63
N GLU A 287 58.50 1.80 20.76
CA GLU A 287 58.78 3.16 20.19
C GLU A 287 57.91 3.47 18.93
N THR A 288 57.23 4.62 18.97
CA THR A 288 56.65 5.38 17.83
C THR A 288 57.76 6.22 17.15
N PRO A 289 57.55 7.04 16.09
CA PRO A 289 56.64 7.04 14.92
C PRO A 289 57.37 7.29 13.57
N ALA A 290 56.82 6.86 12.41
CA ALA A 290 57.02 7.55 11.11
C ALA A 290 56.16 6.95 9.97
N ALA A 291 55.32 7.78 9.35
CA ALA A 291 54.89 7.60 7.95
C ALA A 291 55.96 8.20 7.02
N PRO A 292 55.91 8.10 5.67
CA PRO A 292 55.02 7.30 4.80
C PRO A 292 55.81 6.48 3.74
N ARG A 293 55.18 5.47 3.11
CA ARG A 293 55.47 5.14 1.69
C ARG A 293 54.39 4.24 1.09
N ARG A 294 53.80 4.74 0.00
CA ARG A 294 52.92 4.02 -0.93
C ARG A 294 53.53 2.68 -1.33
N ARG A 295 52.79 1.59 -1.10
CA ARG A 295 52.83 0.40 -1.93
C ARG A 295 51.39 -0.13 -2.08
N THR A 296 50.96 -0.22 -3.32
CA THR A 296 49.75 -0.90 -3.80
C THR A 296 49.63 -2.30 -3.18
N PRO A 297 48.48 -2.68 -2.61
CA PRO A 297 48.21 -4.07 -2.28
C PRO A 297 47.69 -4.84 -3.51
N PRO A 298 47.91 -6.17 -3.53
CA PRO A 298 47.75 -7.01 -4.70
C PRO A 298 46.32 -7.53 -4.84
N ARG A 299 46.02 -7.91 -6.09
CA ARG A 299 44.83 -8.62 -6.55
C ARG A 299 44.58 -9.88 -5.71
N VAL A 300 43.51 -9.87 -4.91
CA VAL A 300 42.94 -11.06 -4.31
C VAL A 300 41.78 -11.54 -5.20
N THR A 301 42.01 -12.68 -5.83
CA THR A 301 41.00 -13.50 -6.50
C THR A 301 40.05 -14.09 -5.47
N THR A 302 38.83 -13.56 -5.41
CA THR A 302 37.69 -14.26 -4.83
C THR A 302 36.58 -14.24 -5.85
N GLY A 303 36.33 -15.41 -6.46
CA GLY A 303 35.25 -15.62 -7.41
C GLY A 303 33.90 -15.44 -6.72
N GLN A 304 33.32 -14.25 -6.88
CA GLN A 304 31.88 -14.08 -6.85
C GLN A 304 31.42 -14.10 -8.30
N ALA A 305 30.79 -15.20 -8.68
CA ALA A 305 30.03 -15.28 -9.92
C ALA A 305 28.92 -14.21 -9.87
N THR A 306 29.16 -13.09 -10.52
CA THR A 306 28.10 -12.17 -10.95
C THR A 306 27.13 -13.02 -11.78
N PRO A 307 25.81 -12.99 -11.52
CA PRO A 307 24.88 -13.62 -12.45
C PRO A 307 25.12 -12.98 -13.81
N ALA A 308 25.54 -13.80 -14.78
CA ALA A 308 25.81 -13.35 -16.12
C ALA A 308 24.58 -12.60 -16.64
N VAL A 309 24.76 -11.32 -16.97
CA VAL A 309 23.83 -10.61 -17.83
C VAL A 309 23.69 -11.48 -19.09
N PRO A 310 22.48 -11.87 -19.50
CA PRO A 310 22.32 -12.65 -20.73
C PRO A 310 23.01 -11.87 -21.86
N LYS A 311 23.99 -12.51 -22.50
CA LYS A 311 24.57 -12.04 -23.76
C LYS A 311 23.39 -11.84 -24.72
N ALA A 312 23.36 -10.66 -25.34
CA ALA A 312 22.45 -10.18 -26.37
C ALA A 312 21.19 -11.04 -26.58
N PHE A 313 20.02 -10.45 -26.29
CA PHE A 313 18.73 -10.95 -26.79
C PHE A 313 18.81 -10.99 -28.31
N GLY A 314 19.33 -12.10 -28.83
CA GLY A 314 19.25 -12.41 -30.23
C GLY A 314 17.78 -12.59 -30.50
N THR A 315 17.21 -11.70 -31.30
CA THR A 315 16.02 -12.02 -32.07
C THR A 315 16.29 -13.40 -32.66
N PRO A 316 15.53 -14.46 -32.31
CA PRO A 316 15.42 -15.55 -33.25
C PRO A 316 14.88 -14.87 -34.52
N PRO A 317 15.60 -14.88 -35.65
CA PRO A 317 14.98 -14.49 -36.89
C PRO A 317 13.83 -15.48 -37.05
N ALA A 318 12.60 -15.02 -36.83
CA ALA A 318 11.49 -15.72 -37.42
C ALA A 318 11.84 -15.71 -38.91
N ALA A 319 12.10 -16.89 -39.48
CA ALA A 319 12.12 -17.01 -40.92
C ALA A 319 10.85 -16.32 -41.42
N PRO A 320 10.91 -15.52 -42.50
CA PRO A 320 9.74 -14.85 -43.06
C PRO A 320 8.79 -15.90 -43.65
N GLY A 321 8.14 -16.67 -42.78
CA GLY A 321 6.85 -17.28 -43.01
C GLY A 321 5.82 -16.21 -42.68
N GLU A 322 4.81 -16.11 -43.53
CA GLU A 322 3.75 -15.12 -43.39
C GLU A 322 2.99 -15.35 -42.08
N TYR A 323 3.37 -14.63 -41.01
CA TYR A 323 2.65 -14.72 -39.74
C TYR A 323 1.22 -14.23 -39.96
N VAL A 324 0.25 -15.14 -39.84
CA VAL A 324 -1.18 -14.86 -39.95
C VAL A 324 -1.74 -14.58 -38.57
N LEU A 325 -2.53 -13.51 -38.44
CA LEU A 325 -3.23 -13.21 -37.20
C LEU A 325 -4.21 -14.33 -36.86
N PRO A 326 -4.40 -14.67 -35.57
CA PRO A 326 -5.31 -15.71 -35.17
C PRO A 326 -6.75 -15.37 -35.59
N PRO A 327 -7.51 -16.34 -36.11
CA PRO A 327 -8.92 -16.13 -36.44
C PRO A 327 -9.78 -16.04 -35.16
N LEU A 328 -10.86 -15.25 -35.22
CA LEU A 328 -11.73 -14.98 -34.06
C LEU A 328 -12.57 -16.19 -33.62
N ASP A 329 -12.66 -17.23 -34.44
CA ASP A 329 -13.35 -18.49 -34.14
C ASP A 329 -12.65 -19.32 -33.05
N LEU A 330 -11.39 -19.04 -32.75
CA LEU A 330 -10.69 -19.56 -31.56
C LEU A 330 -11.28 -19.05 -30.24
N LEU A 331 -12.08 -17.98 -30.28
CA LEU A 331 -12.76 -17.43 -29.10
C LEU A 331 -14.22 -17.86 -29.07
N ASP A 332 -14.70 -18.14 -27.85
CA ASP A 332 -16.10 -18.45 -27.60
C ASP A 332 -17.02 -17.32 -28.08
N PRO A 333 -18.15 -17.65 -28.75
CA PRO A 333 -19.11 -16.67 -29.22
C PRO A 333 -19.81 -15.94 -28.06
N PRO A 334 -20.36 -14.74 -28.30
CA PRO A 334 -21.14 -14.03 -27.29
C PRO A 334 -22.31 -14.87 -26.80
N VAL A 335 -22.48 -14.91 -25.47
CA VAL A 335 -23.65 -15.53 -24.87
C VAL A 335 -24.88 -14.62 -25.09
N PRO A 336 -25.99 -15.14 -25.65
CA PRO A 336 -27.20 -14.35 -25.85
C PRO A 336 -27.67 -13.71 -24.54
N ARG A 337 -27.92 -12.40 -24.58
CA ARG A 337 -28.39 -11.68 -23.39
C ARG A 337 -29.86 -11.98 -23.16
N PRO A 338 -30.28 -12.27 -21.91
CA PRO A 338 -31.70 -12.28 -21.59
C PRO A 338 -32.28 -10.91 -21.93
N LYS A 339 -33.40 -10.89 -22.66
CA LYS A 339 -34.07 -9.64 -23.03
C LYS A 339 -34.42 -8.86 -21.77
N ARG A 340 -34.22 -7.53 -21.82
CA ARG A 340 -34.61 -6.61 -20.75
C ARG A 340 -36.06 -6.87 -20.37
N ILE A 341 -36.29 -7.21 -19.10
CA ILE A 341 -37.62 -7.36 -18.55
C ILE A 341 -38.14 -5.95 -18.25
N ALA A 342 -38.96 -5.40 -19.15
CA ALA A 342 -39.51 -4.06 -19.02
C ALA A 342 -40.20 -3.86 -17.66
N ALA A 343 -40.98 -4.86 -17.22
CA ALA A 343 -41.66 -4.86 -15.93
C ALA A 343 -40.71 -4.75 -14.72
N GLU A 344 -39.53 -5.40 -14.74
CA GLU A 344 -38.56 -5.28 -13.65
C GLU A 344 -37.93 -3.88 -13.61
N THR A 345 -37.69 -3.31 -14.79
CA THR A 345 -37.13 -1.95 -14.87
C THR A 345 -38.13 -0.92 -14.35
N GLU A 346 -39.40 -1.01 -14.75
CA GLU A 346 -40.47 -0.13 -14.27
C GLU A 346 -40.69 -0.25 -12.75
N ALA A 347 -40.68 -1.48 -12.22
CA ALA A 347 -40.75 -1.71 -10.78
C ALA A 347 -39.58 -1.04 -10.04
N ASN A 348 -38.36 -1.17 -10.55
CA ASN A 348 -37.18 -0.54 -9.94
C ASN A 348 -37.24 1.00 -9.99
N ILE A 349 -37.75 1.60 -11.08
CA ILE A 349 -37.97 3.05 -11.16
C ILE A 349 -38.93 3.49 -10.06
N ALA A 350 -40.09 2.82 -9.96
CA ALA A 350 -41.09 3.15 -8.96
C ALA A 350 -40.53 3.02 -7.53
N ILE A 351 -39.79 1.94 -7.24
CA ILE A 351 -39.13 1.75 -5.94
C ILE A 351 -38.14 2.88 -5.65
N LEU A 352 -37.33 3.26 -6.64
CA LEU A 352 -36.28 4.27 -6.49
C LEU A 352 -36.87 5.66 -6.23
N GLU A 353 -37.85 6.07 -7.03
CA GLU A 353 -38.53 7.35 -6.87
C GLU A 353 -39.30 7.41 -5.54
N ASN A 354 -40.03 6.34 -5.18
CA ASN A 354 -40.73 6.26 -3.89
C ASN A 354 -39.77 6.30 -2.70
N THR A 355 -38.63 5.60 -2.78
CA THR A 355 -37.61 5.61 -1.72
C THR A 355 -37.07 7.02 -1.53
N LEU A 356 -36.68 7.70 -2.61
CA LEU A 356 -36.17 9.08 -2.53
C LEU A 356 -37.25 10.04 -1.99
N ALA A 357 -38.51 9.89 -2.41
CA ALA A 357 -39.63 10.67 -1.92
C ALA A 357 -39.87 10.50 -0.41
N GLN A 358 -39.73 9.28 0.14
CA GLN A 358 -39.82 9.03 1.59
C GLN A 358 -38.77 9.81 2.40
N PHE A 359 -37.59 10.05 1.82
CA PHE A 359 -36.55 10.89 2.41
C PHE A 359 -36.68 12.38 2.06
N ARG A 360 -37.82 12.79 1.49
CA ARG A 360 -38.12 14.17 1.03
C ARG A 360 -37.10 14.65 0.00
N ILE A 361 -36.70 13.76 -0.90
CA ILE A 361 -35.85 14.06 -2.04
C ILE A 361 -36.71 13.90 -3.29
N GLU A 362 -37.12 15.03 -3.87
CA GLU A 362 -37.78 15.05 -5.16
C GLU A 362 -36.77 14.72 -6.25
N ALA A 363 -36.99 13.61 -6.94
CA ALA A 363 -36.11 13.12 -7.97
C ALA A 363 -36.89 12.30 -8.99
N GLN A 364 -36.48 12.37 -10.26
CA GLN A 364 -37.12 11.66 -11.35
C GLN A 364 -36.09 10.89 -12.17
N VAL A 365 -36.39 9.65 -12.54
CA VAL A 365 -35.57 8.88 -13.48
C VAL A 365 -35.83 9.40 -14.90
N VAL A 366 -34.78 9.89 -15.57
CA VAL A 366 -34.87 10.48 -16.92
C VAL A 366 -34.39 9.55 -18.01
N GLU A 367 -33.38 8.72 -17.73
CA GLU A 367 -32.75 7.84 -18.70
C GLU A 367 -32.27 6.57 -18.01
N ILE A 368 -32.17 5.48 -18.78
CA ILE A 368 -31.73 4.17 -18.28
C ILE A 368 -30.71 3.61 -19.25
N ALA A 369 -29.50 3.40 -18.77
CA ALA A 369 -28.46 2.69 -19.49
C ALA A 369 -28.41 1.24 -18.98
N ASP A 370 -28.74 0.29 -19.84
CA ASP A 370 -28.80 -1.13 -19.48
C ASP A 370 -27.51 -1.85 -19.87
N GLY A 371 -26.61 -2.01 -18.90
CA GLY A 371 -25.33 -2.69 -19.07
C GLY A 371 -25.41 -4.21 -18.85
N PRO A 372 -24.30 -4.93 -19.07
CA PRO A 372 -24.24 -6.38 -18.90
C PRO A 372 -24.32 -6.82 -17.43
N THR A 373 -23.70 -6.08 -16.51
CA THR A 373 -23.60 -6.44 -15.09
C THR A 373 -24.40 -5.53 -14.17
N VAL A 374 -24.63 -4.29 -14.59
CA VAL A 374 -25.36 -3.26 -13.84
C VAL A 374 -26.33 -2.54 -14.76
N THR A 375 -27.42 -2.04 -14.20
CA THR A 375 -28.31 -1.10 -14.87
C THR A 375 -28.15 0.26 -14.19
N ARG A 376 -27.85 1.30 -14.97
CA ARG A 376 -27.67 2.67 -14.47
C ARG A 376 -28.94 3.47 -14.70
N TYR A 377 -29.54 3.93 -13.61
CA TYR A 377 -30.68 4.85 -13.62
C TYR A 377 -30.16 6.27 -13.50
N GLU A 378 -30.41 7.11 -14.51
CA GLU A 378 -30.05 8.52 -14.48
C GLU A 378 -31.18 9.31 -13.84
N ILE A 379 -30.84 10.04 -12.79
CA ILE A 379 -31.80 10.73 -11.91
C ILE A 379 -31.56 12.23 -11.99
N ARG A 380 -32.62 12.96 -12.25
CA ARG A 380 -32.64 14.42 -12.13
C ARG A 380 -33.18 14.79 -10.76
N LEU A 381 -32.44 15.64 -10.05
CA LEU A 381 -32.83 16.18 -8.76
C LEU A 381 -33.73 17.41 -8.92
N GLY A 382 -34.68 17.57 -8.01
CA GLY A 382 -35.40 18.83 -7.81
C GLY A 382 -34.48 19.97 -7.32
N GLU A 383 -34.97 21.20 -7.48
CA GLU A 383 -34.19 22.40 -7.15
C GLU A 383 -33.81 22.47 -5.66
N GLY A 384 -32.58 22.91 -5.37
CA GLY A 384 -32.11 23.09 -3.99
C GLY A 384 -31.72 21.80 -3.25
N ILE A 385 -31.87 20.62 -3.86
CA ILE A 385 -31.47 19.35 -3.27
C ILE A 385 -29.95 19.17 -3.40
N LYS A 386 -29.30 18.92 -2.26
CA LYS A 386 -27.86 18.66 -2.22
C LYS A 386 -27.56 17.23 -2.65
N VAL A 387 -26.67 17.08 -3.64
CA VAL A 387 -26.15 15.80 -4.13
C VAL A 387 -25.70 14.86 -3.00
N LYS A 388 -25.05 15.41 -1.96
CA LYS A 388 -24.56 14.65 -0.80
C LYS A 388 -25.66 13.81 -0.12
N LYS A 389 -26.90 14.30 -0.10
CA LYS A 389 -28.02 13.56 0.50
C LYS A 389 -28.28 12.22 -0.19
N ILE A 390 -28.10 12.13 -1.52
CA ILE A 390 -28.26 10.85 -2.23
C ILE A 390 -27.08 9.92 -1.93
N LEU A 391 -25.85 10.45 -1.87
CA LEU A 391 -24.67 9.66 -1.52
C LEU A 391 -24.83 9.01 -0.13
N ASP A 392 -25.35 9.76 0.83
CA ASP A 392 -25.60 9.27 2.20
C ASP A 392 -26.76 8.24 2.27
N LEU A 393 -27.58 8.11 1.22
CA LEU A 393 -28.73 7.19 1.13
C LEU A 393 -28.45 5.92 0.32
N ALA A 394 -27.22 5.70 -0.15
CA ALA A 394 -26.89 4.55 -0.99
C ALA A 394 -27.31 3.21 -0.36
N ASP A 395 -27.06 3.01 0.94
CA ASP A 395 -27.44 1.77 1.64
C ASP A 395 -28.96 1.57 1.72
N ASN A 396 -29.71 2.66 1.94
CA ASN A 396 -31.17 2.61 1.99
C ASN A 396 -31.75 2.30 0.60
N ILE A 397 -31.16 2.88 -0.45
CA ILE A 397 -31.56 2.62 -1.84
C ILE A 397 -31.26 1.16 -2.19
N ALA A 398 -30.10 0.64 -1.81
CA ALA A 398 -29.76 -0.78 -1.98
C ALA A 398 -30.77 -1.70 -1.28
N MET A 399 -31.14 -1.37 -0.04
CA MET A 399 -32.13 -2.12 0.73
C MET A 399 -33.51 -2.12 0.04
N SER A 400 -34.00 -0.96 -0.40
CA SER A 400 -35.29 -0.85 -1.08
C SER A 400 -35.33 -1.63 -2.39
N LEU A 401 -34.24 -1.62 -3.15
CA LEU A 401 -34.11 -2.35 -4.42
C LEU A 401 -33.78 -3.84 -4.25
N ALA A 402 -33.64 -4.32 -3.01
CA ALA A 402 -33.15 -5.66 -2.70
C ALA A 402 -31.81 -5.99 -3.39
N ALA A 403 -30.95 -4.99 -3.55
CA ALA A 403 -29.62 -5.12 -4.14
C ALA A 403 -28.56 -5.30 -3.05
N MET A 404 -27.48 -6.03 -3.36
CA MET A 404 -26.36 -6.19 -2.42
C MET A 404 -25.68 -4.86 -2.08
N SER A 405 -25.56 -3.99 -3.08
CA SER A 405 -25.06 -2.62 -2.96
C SER A 405 -25.48 -1.84 -4.21
N VAL A 406 -25.46 -0.51 -4.12
CA VAL A 406 -25.63 0.38 -5.28
C VAL A 406 -24.45 1.34 -5.34
N ARG A 407 -24.05 1.71 -6.56
CA ARG A 407 -23.03 2.74 -6.77
C ARG A 407 -23.69 4.02 -7.24
N VAL A 408 -23.44 5.12 -6.54
CA VAL A 408 -23.95 6.45 -6.89
C VAL A 408 -22.84 7.25 -7.55
N GLU A 409 -23.04 7.62 -8.81
CA GLU A 409 -22.15 8.47 -9.60
C GLU A 409 -22.74 9.88 -9.70
N ALA A 410 -22.12 10.86 -9.05
CA ALA A 410 -22.66 12.21 -8.97
C ALA A 410 -21.58 13.30 -9.10
N PRO A 411 -21.72 14.25 -10.04
CA PRO A 411 -22.60 14.23 -11.22
C PRO A 411 -22.10 13.25 -12.30
N ILE A 412 -22.97 12.84 -13.23
CA ILE A 412 -22.53 12.14 -14.45
C ILE A 412 -21.76 13.12 -15.33
N PRO A 413 -20.53 12.80 -15.78
CA PRO A 413 -19.77 13.68 -16.67
C PRO A 413 -20.56 14.06 -17.93
N GLY A 414 -20.69 15.37 -18.19
CA GLY A 414 -21.39 15.88 -19.36
C GLY A 414 -22.93 15.91 -19.26
N LYS A 415 -23.53 15.45 -18.16
CA LYS A 415 -24.99 15.49 -17.94
C LYS A 415 -25.35 16.17 -16.61
N SER A 416 -26.50 16.86 -16.56
CA SER A 416 -27.07 17.40 -15.31
C SER A 416 -27.92 16.35 -14.58
N ALA A 417 -27.32 15.20 -14.29
CA ALA A 417 -27.98 14.05 -13.67
C ALA A 417 -27.03 13.29 -12.72
N ILE A 418 -27.61 12.45 -11.87
CA ILE A 418 -26.92 11.51 -10.97
C ILE A 418 -27.19 10.10 -11.47
N GLY A 419 -26.15 9.27 -11.59
CA GLY A 419 -26.30 7.87 -11.96
C GLY A 419 -26.42 7.00 -10.71
N ILE A 420 -27.45 6.15 -10.63
CA ILE A 420 -27.53 5.08 -9.64
C ILE A 420 -27.39 3.76 -10.37
N GLU A 421 -26.28 3.07 -10.11
CA GLU A 421 -25.97 1.77 -10.69
C GLU A 421 -26.45 0.66 -9.76
N VAL A 422 -27.34 -0.16 -10.29
CA VAL A 422 -27.95 -1.29 -9.59
C VAL A 422 -27.43 -2.58 -10.22
N PRO A 423 -26.80 -3.48 -9.45
CA PRO A 423 -26.36 -4.78 -9.94
C PRO A 423 -27.53 -5.62 -10.46
N LYS A 424 -27.31 -6.30 -11.59
CA LYS A 424 -28.27 -7.28 -12.10
C LYS A 424 -28.25 -8.54 -11.24
N LYS A 425 -29.42 -9.15 -11.03
CA LYS A 425 -29.56 -10.45 -10.36
C LYS A 425 -28.78 -11.56 -11.06
N GLN A 426 -28.73 -11.50 -12.39
CA GLN A 426 -27.97 -12.40 -13.24
C GLN A 426 -27.07 -11.54 -14.15
N PRO A 427 -25.81 -11.29 -13.75
CA PRO A 427 -24.89 -10.54 -14.60
C PRO A 427 -24.57 -11.35 -15.86
N ALA A 428 -24.61 -10.70 -17.02
CA ALA A 428 -24.23 -11.31 -18.28
C ALA A 428 -22.70 -11.37 -18.40
N LEU A 429 -22.19 -12.50 -18.87
CA LEU A 429 -20.77 -12.65 -19.19
C LEU A 429 -20.41 -11.77 -20.38
N VAL A 430 -19.31 -11.02 -20.27
CA VAL A 430 -18.73 -10.29 -21.39
C VAL A 430 -17.57 -11.10 -21.95
N THR A 431 -17.72 -11.60 -23.18
CA THR A 431 -16.69 -12.38 -23.88
C THR A 431 -15.66 -11.47 -24.53
N LEU A 432 -14.43 -11.95 -24.73
CA LEU A 432 -13.44 -11.18 -25.48
C LEU A 432 -13.86 -11.01 -26.95
N ARG A 433 -14.44 -12.06 -27.55
CA ARG A 433 -14.85 -12.08 -28.95
C ARG A 433 -15.83 -10.96 -29.29
N GLU A 434 -16.87 -10.76 -28.46
CA GLU A 434 -17.85 -9.69 -28.72
C GLU A 434 -17.26 -8.28 -28.63
N CYS A 435 -16.14 -8.12 -27.92
CA CYS A 435 -15.41 -6.85 -27.89
C CYS A 435 -14.51 -6.71 -29.12
N LEU A 436 -13.89 -7.78 -29.61
CA LEU A 436 -13.07 -7.79 -30.84
C LEU A 436 -13.90 -7.64 -32.13
N GLU A 437 -15.14 -8.15 -32.15
CA GLU A 437 -16.07 -8.03 -33.29
C GLU A 437 -16.83 -6.68 -33.31
N SER A 438 -16.65 -5.85 -32.28
CA SER A 438 -17.36 -4.57 -32.14
C SER A 438 -16.95 -3.52 -33.19
N GLU A 439 -17.83 -2.55 -33.47
CA GLU A 439 -17.50 -1.42 -34.35
C GLU A 439 -16.33 -0.60 -33.78
N GLU A 440 -16.26 -0.45 -32.45
CA GLU A 440 -15.18 0.24 -31.76
C GLU A 440 -13.82 -0.44 -31.98
N ALA A 441 -13.80 -1.76 -32.18
CA ALA A 441 -12.59 -2.52 -32.50
C ALA A 441 -12.06 -2.19 -33.90
N GLN A 442 -12.96 -2.01 -34.87
CA GLN A 442 -12.61 -1.68 -36.26
C GLN A 442 -12.01 -0.28 -36.37
N GLN A 443 -12.41 0.64 -35.48
CA GLN A 443 -11.91 2.00 -35.43
C GLN A 443 -10.49 2.10 -34.82
N GLN A 444 -10.01 1.06 -34.15
CA GLN A 444 -8.67 1.08 -33.58
C GLN A 444 -7.60 0.93 -34.67
N THR A 445 -6.59 1.78 -34.66
CA THR A 445 -5.46 1.74 -35.62
C THR A 445 -4.14 1.29 -34.98
N SER A 446 -4.02 1.42 -33.65
CA SER A 446 -2.80 1.07 -32.91
C SER A 446 -2.63 -0.45 -32.78
N ALA A 447 -1.40 -0.93 -33.00
CA ALA A 447 -1.01 -2.31 -32.69
C ALA A 447 -1.00 -2.60 -31.17
N LEU A 448 -0.94 -1.54 -30.35
CA LEU A 448 -1.00 -1.61 -28.90
C LEU A 448 -2.41 -1.34 -28.34
N ALA A 449 -3.44 -1.35 -29.19
CA ALA A 449 -4.82 -1.23 -28.76
C ALA A 449 -5.28 -2.51 -28.08
N PHE A 450 -6.02 -2.36 -26.99
CA PHE A 450 -6.60 -3.46 -26.22
C PHE A 450 -8.00 -3.09 -25.72
N THR A 451 -8.83 -4.10 -25.44
CA THR A 451 -10.15 -3.89 -24.85
C THR A 451 -10.14 -4.17 -23.35
N LEU A 452 -10.92 -3.39 -22.58
CA LEU A 452 -11.18 -3.62 -21.15
C LEU A 452 -12.50 -4.36 -20.90
N GLY A 453 -13.23 -4.73 -21.95
CA GLY A 453 -14.58 -5.25 -21.87
C GLY A 453 -15.62 -4.19 -22.28
N LYS A 454 -16.76 -4.17 -21.58
CA LYS A 454 -17.88 -3.28 -21.90
C LYS A 454 -18.16 -2.27 -20.79
N ASP A 455 -18.55 -1.06 -21.18
CA ASP A 455 -19.00 -0.03 -20.25
C ASP A 455 -20.39 -0.35 -19.67
N VAL A 456 -20.87 0.53 -18.79
CA VAL A 456 -22.21 0.42 -18.18
C VAL A 456 -23.37 0.56 -19.17
N ALA A 457 -23.11 1.04 -20.39
CA ALA A 457 -24.08 1.11 -21.48
C ALA A 457 -23.95 -0.10 -22.43
N GLY A 458 -23.02 -1.01 -22.16
CA GLY A 458 -22.80 -2.22 -22.95
C GLY A 458 -21.97 -2.01 -24.21
N ARG A 459 -21.32 -0.85 -24.39
CA ARG A 459 -20.42 -0.56 -25.52
C ARG A 459 -19.01 -1.08 -25.23
N ALA A 460 -18.32 -1.56 -26.26
CA ALA A 460 -16.97 -2.06 -26.09
C ALA A 460 -16.01 -0.91 -25.77
N TRP A 461 -15.27 -1.03 -24.67
CA TRP A 461 -14.32 -0.02 -24.25
C TRP A 461 -12.91 -0.41 -24.69
N TRP A 462 -12.29 0.48 -25.45
CA TRP A 462 -10.95 0.31 -26.01
C TRP A 462 -9.99 1.37 -25.49
N ALA A 463 -8.74 0.99 -25.30
CA ALA A 463 -7.64 1.87 -24.95
C ALA A 463 -6.38 1.43 -25.70
N SER A 464 -5.31 2.24 -25.65
CA SER A 464 -4.06 1.96 -26.36
C SER A 464 -2.85 2.30 -25.49
N LEU A 465 -1.92 1.35 -25.32
CA LEU A 465 -0.68 1.63 -24.59
C LEU A 465 0.16 2.72 -25.26
N ALA A 466 0.01 2.98 -26.57
CA ALA A 466 0.72 4.09 -27.21
C ALA A 466 0.31 5.47 -26.65
N GLN A 467 -0.95 5.62 -26.23
CA GLN A 467 -1.49 6.86 -25.66
C GLN A 467 -1.32 6.92 -24.14
N MET A 468 -1.47 5.77 -23.47
CA MET A 468 -1.21 5.56 -22.06
C MET A 468 0.01 4.63 -21.90
N PRO A 469 1.25 5.16 -21.97
CA PRO A 469 2.48 4.37 -22.15
C PRO A 469 2.73 3.32 -21.08
N HIS A 470 2.14 3.49 -19.90
CA HIS A 470 2.26 2.55 -18.79
C HIS A 470 0.89 2.33 -18.15
N LEU A 471 0.63 1.08 -17.75
CA LEU A 471 -0.61 0.66 -17.11
C LEU A 471 -0.27 -0.07 -15.80
N LEU A 472 -0.92 0.34 -14.72
CA LEU A 472 -0.93 -0.38 -13.45
C LEU A 472 -2.28 -1.09 -13.29
N VAL A 473 -2.26 -2.42 -13.12
CA VAL A 473 -3.45 -3.24 -12.86
C VAL A 473 -3.41 -3.72 -11.42
N ALA A 474 -4.46 -3.41 -10.65
CA ALA A 474 -4.59 -3.81 -9.24
C ALA A 474 -5.97 -4.40 -8.97
N GLY A 475 -6.01 -5.41 -8.09
CA GLY A 475 -7.25 -6.06 -7.68
C GLY A 475 -6.99 -7.10 -6.58
N ALA A 476 -7.98 -7.33 -5.73
CA ALA A 476 -7.91 -8.42 -4.74
C ALA A 476 -7.93 -9.79 -5.43
N THR A 477 -7.57 -10.85 -4.71
CA THR A 477 -7.70 -12.22 -5.20
C THR A 477 -9.15 -12.48 -5.65
N ASN A 478 -9.32 -13.11 -6.80
CA ASN A 478 -10.61 -13.39 -7.42
C ASN A 478 -11.40 -12.16 -7.92
N ALA A 479 -10.79 -10.97 -7.98
CA ALA A 479 -11.42 -9.79 -8.58
C ALA A 479 -11.33 -9.77 -10.12
N GLY A 480 -10.70 -10.77 -10.74
CA GLY A 480 -10.55 -10.87 -12.19
C GLY A 480 -9.25 -10.27 -12.77
N LYS A 481 -8.25 -9.94 -11.93
CA LYS A 481 -6.94 -9.38 -12.37
C LYS A 481 -6.30 -10.23 -13.48
N SER A 482 -6.19 -11.53 -13.27
CA SER A 482 -5.53 -12.44 -14.22
C SER A 482 -6.31 -12.59 -15.53
N VAL A 483 -7.63 -12.71 -15.45
CA VAL A 483 -8.52 -12.76 -16.63
C VAL A 483 -8.41 -11.47 -17.43
N CYS A 484 -8.42 -10.33 -16.76
CA CYS A 484 -8.18 -9.02 -17.37
C CYS A 484 -6.81 -8.98 -18.06
N LEU A 485 -5.74 -9.40 -17.39
CA LEU A 485 -4.39 -9.41 -17.96
C LEU A 485 -4.30 -10.28 -19.22
N ASN A 486 -4.90 -11.47 -19.20
CA ASN A 486 -4.97 -12.36 -20.37
C ASN A 486 -5.77 -11.73 -21.51
N ALA A 487 -6.90 -11.07 -21.21
CA ALA A 487 -7.69 -10.36 -22.21
C ALA A 487 -6.92 -9.19 -22.85
N LEU A 488 -6.14 -8.44 -22.05
CA LEU A 488 -5.28 -7.36 -22.53
C LEU A 488 -4.21 -7.88 -23.51
N ILE A 489 -3.49 -8.94 -23.11
CA ILE A 489 -2.44 -9.54 -23.94
C ILE A 489 -3.05 -10.14 -25.21
N ALA A 490 -4.13 -10.90 -25.08
CA ALA A 490 -4.82 -11.49 -26.22
C ALA A 490 -5.31 -10.41 -27.20
N SER A 491 -5.86 -9.30 -26.72
CA SER A 491 -6.30 -8.18 -27.58
C SER A 491 -5.17 -7.65 -28.45
N ILE A 492 -3.95 -7.57 -27.91
CA ILE A 492 -2.75 -7.18 -28.67
C ILE A 492 -2.39 -8.28 -29.68
N LEU A 493 -2.38 -9.56 -29.28
CA LEU A 493 -2.02 -10.68 -30.16
C LEU A 493 -2.98 -10.87 -31.36
N TYR A 494 -4.27 -10.54 -31.21
CA TYR A 494 -5.24 -10.55 -32.31
C TYR A 494 -5.03 -9.43 -33.33
N ARG A 495 -4.14 -8.48 -33.06
CA ARG A 495 -3.97 -7.26 -33.87
C ARG A 495 -2.52 -6.99 -34.28
N ALA A 496 -1.56 -7.48 -33.51
CA ALA A 496 -0.15 -7.21 -33.70
C ALA A 496 0.60 -8.43 -34.22
N ARG A 497 1.41 -8.23 -35.26
CA ARG A 497 2.39 -9.21 -35.71
C ARG A 497 3.69 -9.11 -34.89
N PRO A 498 4.50 -10.17 -34.79
CA PRO A 498 5.75 -10.17 -34.01
C PRO A 498 6.76 -9.09 -34.42
N GLU A 499 6.72 -8.62 -35.68
CA GLU A 499 7.58 -7.57 -36.20
C GLU A 499 7.15 -6.17 -35.73
N ALA A 500 5.87 -6.01 -35.37
CA ALA A 500 5.30 -4.76 -34.87
C ALA A 500 5.35 -4.67 -33.34
N VAL A 501 5.12 -5.78 -32.64
CA VAL A 501 5.10 -5.82 -31.17
C VAL A 501 5.86 -7.05 -30.66
N LYS A 502 6.75 -6.82 -29.71
CA LYS A 502 7.42 -7.85 -28.93
C LYS A 502 7.03 -7.76 -27.46
N LEU A 503 6.99 -8.90 -26.79
CA LEU A 503 6.57 -9.06 -25.40
C LEU A 503 7.73 -9.52 -24.53
N LEU A 504 7.84 -8.94 -23.35
CA LEU A 504 8.68 -9.42 -22.26
C LEU A 504 7.77 -9.74 -21.08
N MET A 505 7.80 -10.97 -20.59
CA MET A 505 6.88 -11.43 -19.56
C MET A 505 7.62 -11.87 -18.29
N ILE A 506 7.18 -11.37 -17.14
CA ILE A 506 7.70 -11.70 -15.82
C ILE A 506 6.55 -12.28 -14.97
N ASP A 507 6.67 -13.55 -14.63
CA ASP A 507 5.68 -14.34 -13.88
C ASP A 507 6.37 -15.08 -12.73
N PRO A 508 6.56 -14.42 -11.58
CA PRO A 508 7.20 -15.05 -10.42
C PRO A 508 6.35 -16.18 -9.83
N LYS A 509 5.04 -16.20 -10.11
CA LYS A 509 4.09 -17.19 -9.57
C LYS A 509 3.95 -18.43 -10.44
N ARG A 510 4.35 -18.37 -11.72
CA ARG A 510 4.31 -19.46 -12.70
C ARG A 510 2.90 -19.97 -13.01
N VAL A 511 1.90 -19.08 -12.94
CA VAL A 511 0.50 -19.45 -13.13
C VAL A 511 -0.05 -18.76 -14.36
N GLU A 512 0.05 -17.43 -14.41
CA GLU A 512 -0.75 -16.64 -15.35
C GLU A 512 -0.07 -16.52 -16.72
N LEU A 513 1.19 -16.05 -16.76
CA LEU A 513 1.85 -15.75 -18.04
C LEU A 513 2.52 -16.98 -18.67
N SER A 514 2.63 -18.08 -17.92
CA SER A 514 3.21 -19.33 -18.43
C SER A 514 2.40 -19.91 -19.61
N LEU A 515 1.15 -19.49 -19.78
CA LEU A 515 0.29 -19.82 -20.94
C LEU A 515 0.82 -19.26 -22.26
N PHE A 516 1.61 -18.19 -22.21
CA PHE A 516 2.13 -17.51 -23.40
C PHE A 516 3.54 -18.00 -23.79
N GLU A 517 4.08 -19.01 -23.10
CA GLU A 517 5.40 -19.55 -23.42
C GLU A 517 5.45 -20.07 -24.88
N GLY A 518 6.49 -19.67 -25.63
CA GLY A 518 6.72 -20.14 -27.00
C GLY A 518 6.05 -19.33 -28.12
N ILE A 519 5.25 -18.30 -27.81
CA ILE A 519 4.71 -17.42 -28.87
C ILE A 519 5.83 -16.62 -29.58
N PRO A 520 5.71 -16.33 -30.88
CA PRO A 520 6.75 -15.63 -31.64
C PRO A 520 6.96 -14.16 -31.23
N HIS A 521 6.02 -13.58 -30.49
CA HIS A 521 6.13 -12.23 -29.94
C HIS A 521 7.11 -12.15 -28.76
N LEU A 522 7.43 -13.25 -28.07
CA LEU A 522 8.33 -13.19 -26.92
C LEU A 522 9.76 -12.87 -27.33
N CYS A 523 10.35 -11.86 -26.68
CA CYS A 523 11.79 -11.58 -26.79
C CYS A 523 12.65 -12.59 -26.01
N HIS A 524 12.07 -13.22 -25.00
CA HIS A 524 12.75 -14.11 -24.07
C HIS A 524 11.70 -15.03 -23.43
N PRO A 525 12.08 -16.27 -23.05
CA PRO A 525 11.22 -17.15 -22.27
C PRO A 525 10.63 -16.45 -21.05
N VAL A 526 9.45 -16.89 -20.61
CA VAL A 526 8.75 -16.24 -19.49
C VAL A 526 9.62 -16.29 -18.24
N VAL A 527 9.92 -15.12 -17.68
CA VAL A 527 10.88 -14.99 -16.59
C VAL A 527 10.21 -15.31 -15.26
N ARG A 528 10.68 -16.40 -14.64
CA ARG A 528 10.14 -16.94 -13.39
C ARG A 528 10.94 -16.55 -12.16
N ASP A 529 12.20 -16.17 -12.34
CA ASP A 529 13.12 -15.84 -11.25
C ASP A 529 13.17 -14.33 -11.02
N VAL A 530 13.03 -13.92 -9.75
CA VAL A 530 12.97 -12.50 -9.36
C VAL A 530 14.30 -11.78 -9.58
N LYS A 531 15.45 -12.48 -9.46
CA LYS A 531 16.76 -11.86 -9.74
C LYS A 531 16.97 -11.67 -11.23
N GLN A 532 16.50 -12.62 -12.04
CA GLN A 532 16.50 -12.48 -13.50
C GLN A 532 15.59 -11.34 -13.96
N ALA A 533 14.44 -11.13 -13.31
CA ALA A 533 13.54 -10.03 -13.59
C ALA A 533 14.22 -8.64 -13.51
N ALA A 534 15.06 -8.41 -12.49
CA ALA A 534 15.87 -7.20 -12.41
C ALA A 534 16.85 -7.07 -13.60
N GLY A 535 17.38 -8.20 -14.09
CA GLY A 535 18.20 -8.24 -15.31
C GLY A 535 17.43 -7.83 -16.57
N ILE A 536 16.18 -8.28 -16.72
CA ILE A 536 15.31 -7.89 -17.84
C ILE A 536 15.03 -6.38 -17.81
N LEU A 537 14.72 -5.82 -16.65
CA LEU A 537 14.48 -4.38 -16.50
C LEU A 537 15.73 -3.55 -16.83
N ARG A 538 16.92 -4.00 -16.41
CA ARG A 538 18.19 -3.37 -16.83
C ARG A 538 18.41 -3.45 -18.34
N TRP A 539 18.02 -4.55 -18.98
CA TRP A 539 18.09 -4.66 -20.43
C TRP A 539 17.13 -3.70 -21.12
N ALA A 540 15.89 -3.60 -20.64
CA ALA A 540 14.89 -2.68 -21.19
C ALA A 540 15.38 -1.22 -21.13
N LEU A 541 16.05 -0.83 -20.04
CA LEU A 541 16.68 0.50 -19.93
C LEU A 541 17.78 0.71 -20.98
N LYS A 542 18.64 -0.28 -21.19
CA LYS A 542 19.71 -0.20 -22.20
C LYS A 542 19.14 -0.15 -23.62
N GLU A 543 18.07 -0.90 -23.91
CA GLU A 543 17.40 -0.84 -25.20
C GLU A 543 16.72 0.52 -25.41
N MET A 544 16.11 1.09 -24.37
CA MET A 544 15.58 2.46 -24.41
C MET A 544 16.68 3.48 -24.76
N GLU A 545 17.84 3.41 -24.08
CA GLU A 545 19.00 4.28 -24.37
C GLU A 545 19.51 4.08 -25.82
N ARG A 546 19.64 2.82 -26.27
CA ARG A 546 20.04 2.51 -27.64
C ARG A 546 19.09 3.12 -28.67
N ARG A 547 17.78 3.05 -28.43
CA ARG A 547 16.76 3.63 -29.33
C ARG A 547 16.85 5.15 -29.37
N TYR A 548 17.08 5.80 -28.23
CA TYR A 548 17.33 7.25 -28.23
C TYR A 548 18.53 7.64 -29.08
N ASP A 549 19.64 6.91 -28.98
CA ASP A 549 20.83 7.15 -29.82
C ASP A 549 20.53 6.94 -31.31
N LEU A 550 19.77 5.90 -31.66
CA LEU A 550 19.36 5.65 -33.04
C LEU A 550 18.47 6.77 -33.57
N PHE A 551 17.52 7.24 -32.77
CA PHE A 551 16.57 8.28 -33.18
C PHE A 551 17.27 9.63 -33.32
N ALA A 552 18.23 9.93 -32.45
CA ALA A 552 19.06 11.13 -32.56
C ALA A 552 19.88 11.14 -33.86
N ARG A 553 20.49 10.00 -34.24
CA ARG A 553 21.26 9.88 -35.50
C ARG A 553 20.41 10.04 -36.74
N VAL A 554 19.19 9.49 -36.72
CA VAL A 554 18.26 9.53 -37.86
C VAL A 554 17.37 10.78 -37.81
N MET A 555 17.50 11.63 -36.79
CA MET A 555 16.70 12.84 -36.57
C MET A 555 15.19 12.54 -36.55
N THR A 556 14.78 11.61 -35.69
CA THR A 556 13.38 11.29 -35.41
C THR A 556 13.07 11.47 -33.94
N ARG A 557 11.80 11.74 -33.62
CA ARG A 557 11.36 12.03 -32.24
C ARG A 557 10.81 10.82 -31.51
N ASN A 558 10.32 9.83 -32.24
CA ASN A 558 9.63 8.68 -31.70
C ASN A 558 9.80 7.44 -32.61
N LEU A 559 9.36 6.30 -32.11
CA LEU A 559 9.41 5.01 -32.80
C LEU A 559 8.66 5.02 -34.14
N ASP A 560 7.46 5.60 -34.18
CA ASP A 560 6.68 5.68 -35.41
C ASP A 560 7.43 6.45 -36.50
N GLY A 561 7.95 7.63 -36.18
CA GLY A 561 8.72 8.43 -37.14
C GLY A 561 10.05 7.77 -37.54
N TYR A 562 10.66 6.97 -36.67
CA TYR A 562 11.81 6.13 -37.03
C TYR A 562 11.39 5.05 -38.04
N ASN A 563 10.30 4.33 -37.77
CA ASN A 563 9.81 3.25 -38.62
C ASN A 563 9.29 3.75 -39.96
N GLU A 564 8.72 4.95 -40.04
CA GLU A 564 8.30 5.59 -41.30
C GLU A 564 9.48 5.86 -42.24
N LYS A 565 10.64 6.26 -41.70
CA LYS A 565 11.86 6.48 -42.52
C LYS A 565 12.44 5.20 -43.11
N PHE A 566 12.13 4.05 -42.52
CA PHE A 566 12.57 2.73 -42.98
C PHE A 566 11.37 1.88 -43.43
N ALA A 567 10.32 2.50 -43.97
CA ALA A 567 9.14 1.78 -44.45
C ALA A 567 9.50 0.72 -45.52
N ASP A 568 10.46 1.03 -46.38
CA ASP A 568 10.94 0.16 -47.46
C ASP A 568 12.02 -0.85 -47.01
N GLU A 569 12.51 -0.73 -45.77
CA GLU A 569 13.58 -1.56 -45.21
C GLU A 569 13.08 -2.27 -43.94
N PRO A 570 12.26 -3.34 -44.07
CA PRO A 570 11.60 -4.00 -42.95
C PRO A 570 12.58 -4.48 -41.87
N ASP A 571 13.78 -4.91 -42.26
CA ASP A 571 14.83 -5.37 -41.34
C ASP A 571 15.37 -4.28 -40.41
N LYS A 572 15.19 -3.00 -40.78
CA LYS A 572 15.61 -1.85 -39.97
C LYS A 572 14.50 -1.34 -39.06
N ARG A 573 13.26 -1.79 -39.26
CA ARG A 573 12.13 -1.36 -38.41
C ARG A 573 12.26 -1.95 -37.02
N LEU A 574 11.82 -1.20 -36.02
CA LEU A 574 11.89 -1.57 -34.62
C LEU A 574 10.47 -1.86 -34.10
N PRO A 575 10.25 -2.99 -33.39
CA PRO A 575 8.97 -3.29 -32.78
C PRO A 575 8.75 -2.46 -31.51
N TYR A 576 7.49 -2.23 -31.15
CA TYR A 576 7.13 -1.87 -29.78
C TYR A 576 7.51 -2.99 -28.81
N ILE A 577 7.97 -2.66 -27.60
CA ILE A 577 8.27 -3.65 -26.56
C ILE A 577 7.29 -3.47 -25.40
N VAL A 578 6.39 -4.44 -25.20
CA VAL A 578 5.49 -4.45 -24.06
C VAL A 578 6.05 -5.35 -22.97
N LEU A 579 6.44 -4.73 -21.86
CA LEU A 579 6.85 -5.43 -20.65
C LEU A 579 5.64 -5.69 -19.76
N VAL A 580 5.35 -6.97 -19.50
CA VAL A 580 4.25 -7.42 -18.64
C VAL A 580 4.81 -8.05 -17.37
N VAL A 581 4.37 -7.54 -16.22
CA VAL A 581 4.71 -8.07 -14.89
C VAL A 581 3.41 -8.48 -14.21
N ASP A 582 3.20 -9.78 -13.97
CA ASP A 582 1.96 -10.25 -13.32
C ASP A 582 1.87 -9.77 -11.86
N GLU A 583 2.90 -10.06 -11.06
CA GLU A 583 2.95 -9.72 -9.64
C GLU A 583 4.15 -8.84 -9.32
N LEU A 584 3.95 -7.52 -9.45
CA LEU A 584 4.99 -6.54 -9.13
C LEU A 584 5.40 -6.60 -7.65
N ALA A 585 4.46 -6.93 -6.74
CA ALA A 585 4.73 -6.99 -5.31
C ALA A 585 5.85 -8.00 -4.97
N ASP A 586 5.90 -9.14 -5.65
CA ASP A 586 6.92 -10.18 -5.42
C ASP A 586 8.34 -9.68 -5.82
N LEU A 587 8.42 -8.85 -6.88
CA LEU A 587 9.68 -8.22 -7.28
C LEU A 587 10.11 -7.16 -6.25
N MET A 588 9.16 -6.32 -5.82
CA MET A 588 9.40 -5.25 -4.84
C MET A 588 9.79 -5.79 -3.47
N MET A 589 9.30 -6.96 -3.06
CA MET A 589 9.68 -7.60 -1.81
C MET A 589 11.12 -8.14 -1.81
N THR A 590 11.67 -8.43 -2.98
CA THR A 590 13.00 -9.05 -3.11
C THR A 590 14.11 -8.01 -3.33
N ALA A 591 13.86 -7.01 -4.17
CA ALA A 591 14.86 -5.99 -4.53
C ALA A 591 14.19 -4.61 -4.75
N PRO A 592 13.59 -4.00 -3.71
CA PRO A 592 12.72 -2.82 -3.85
C PRO A 592 13.43 -1.65 -4.53
N GLU A 593 14.59 -1.25 -4.00
CA GLU A 593 15.30 -0.07 -4.53
C GLU A 593 15.74 -0.23 -5.99
N GLU A 594 16.16 -1.44 -6.38
CA GLU A 594 16.63 -1.68 -7.73
C GLU A 594 15.47 -1.68 -8.72
N ILE A 595 14.40 -2.43 -8.42
CA ILE A 595 13.21 -2.53 -9.27
C ILE A 595 12.54 -1.17 -9.39
N GLU A 596 12.37 -0.44 -8.29
CA GLU A 596 11.74 0.88 -8.28
C GLU A 596 12.52 1.88 -9.14
N ARG A 597 13.84 2.00 -8.95
CA ARG A 597 14.68 2.91 -9.75
C ARG A 597 14.54 2.62 -11.25
N GLN A 598 14.50 1.34 -11.62
CA GLN A 598 14.39 0.94 -13.03
C GLN A 598 13.01 1.24 -13.61
N LEU A 599 11.95 0.92 -12.88
CA LEU A 599 10.57 1.21 -13.29
C LEU A 599 10.31 2.71 -13.41
N VAL A 600 10.77 3.52 -12.46
CA VAL A 600 10.64 4.98 -12.51
C VAL A 600 11.34 5.53 -13.76
N ARG A 601 12.56 5.06 -14.06
CA ARG A 601 13.32 5.52 -15.22
C ARG A 601 12.66 5.13 -16.54
N LEU A 602 12.17 3.89 -16.66
CA LEU A 602 11.39 3.45 -17.81
C LEU A 602 10.13 4.30 -17.96
N ALA A 603 9.36 4.48 -16.89
CA ALA A 603 8.10 5.23 -16.91
C ALA A 603 8.28 6.69 -17.34
N GLN A 604 9.42 7.29 -17.01
CA GLN A 604 9.72 8.68 -17.37
C GLN A 604 10.13 8.86 -18.83
N MET A 605 10.80 7.87 -19.44
CA MET A 605 11.53 8.07 -20.70
C MET A 605 11.18 7.09 -21.82
N SER A 606 10.43 6.01 -21.57
CA SER A 606 10.23 4.99 -22.62
C SER A 606 9.15 5.32 -23.66
N ARG A 607 8.19 6.22 -23.37
CA ARG A 607 7.08 6.54 -24.29
C ARG A 607 7.50 6.80 -25.73
N ALA A 608 8.55 7.58 -25.95
CA ALA A 608 8.98 7.95 -27.30
C ALA A 608 9.65 6.79 -28.04
N VAL A 609 10.32 5.90 -27.32
CA VAL A 609 11.08 4.78 -27.90
C VAL A 609 10.25 3.53 -28.13
N GLY A 610 8.97 3.56 -27.75
CA GLY A 610 8.04 2.43 -27.81
C GLY A 610 8.48 1.30 -26.91
#